data_AF-A0A0C5W2Z0-F1
#
_entry.id   AF-A0A0C5W2Z0-F1
#
_cell.length_a   1.000
_cell.length_b   1.000
_cell.length_c   1.000
_cell.angle_alpha   90.00
_cell.angle_beta   90.00
_cell.angle_gamma   90.00
#
_symmetry.space_group_name_H-M   'P 1'
#
loop_
_entity.id
_entity.type
_entity.pdbx_description
1 polymer ?
#
loop_
_entity_poly.entity_id
_entity_poly.type
_entity_poly.pdbx_seq_one_letter_code
_entity_poly.pdbx_strand_id
1 'polypeptide(L)'
;MDYYFDIRVLPDPEFKETILMNAVYAKLHRIIMKAGQGRTGLSFPEFAKSLGAVMRVHGSAGDLDNLLTENWLQGLRDYTEVTATLPVPSGCKHRVVRRRQAKSAHNKRKRLITKGWKTVEDAWQKYPEESSTLLKLPYAQFQSMSSKSMMRVFVEHGPLIEQPVNGVFSSYGLSQTATIPWFTDS
;
A
#
# COMPACT_ATOMS: atom_id res chain seq x y z
N MET A 1 -4.01 -2.96 17.11
CA MET A 1 -2.74 -2.93 16.36
C MET A 1 -1.72 -2.31 17.28
N ASP A 2 -1.04 -3.17 18.00
CA ASP A 2 -0.18 -2.89 19.17
C ASP A 2 1.21 -3.48 18.97
N TYR A 3 1.42 -4.23 17.87
CA TYR A 3 2.71 -4.73 17.44
C TYR A 3 2.99 -4.32 15.99
N TYR A 4 4.27 -4.34 15.64
CA TYR A 4 4.75 -4.14 14.29
C TYR A 4 5.99 -4.99 14.00
N PHE A 5 6.31 -5.15 12.72
CA PHE A 5 7.66 -5.47 12.28
C PHE A 5 7.99 -4.65 11.04
N ASP A 6 9.28 -4.44 10.82
CA ASP A 6 9.78 -3.71 9.66
C ASP A 6 10.43 -4.66 8.66
N ILE A 7 10.22 -4.35 7.38
CA ILE A 7 10.98 -4.89 6.27
C ILE A 7 11.77 -3.73 5.67
N ARG A 8 13.09 -3.80 5.79
CA ARG A 8 14.03 -2.87 5.17
C ARG A 8 14.59 -3.48 3.90
N VAL A 9 14.45 -2.79 2.78
CA VAL A 9 15.16 -3.10 1.54
C VAL A 9 16.61 -2.67 1.69
N LEU A 10 17.53 -3.57 1.35
CA LEU A 10 18.96 -3.30 1.39
C LEU A 10 19.43 -2.60 0.11
N PRO A 11 20.42 -1.70 0.20
CA PRO A 11 21.10 -1.16 -0.98
C PRO A 11 21.76 -2.29 -1.77
N ASP A 12 21.60 -2.23 -3.09
CA ASP A 12 22.16 -3.24 -4.00
C ASP A 12 22.72 -2.54 -5.26
N PRO A 13 23.91 -2.95 -5.76
CA PRO A 13 24.51 -2.33 -6.94
C PRO A 13 23.76 -2.62 -8.24
N GLU A 14 23.01 -3.71 -8.32
CA GLU A 14 22.26 -4.13 -9.50
C GLU A 14 20.82 -3.58 -9.48
N PHE A 15 20.21 -3.51 -8.29
CA PHE A 15 18.81 -3.15 -8.13
C PHE A 15 18.61 -1.83 -7.37
N LYS A 16 17.80 -0.95 -7.97
CA LYS A 16 17.31 0.26 -7.28
C LYS A 16 16.35 -0.12 -6.14
N GLU A 17 16.42 0.61 -5.02
CA GLU A 17 15.50 0.49 -3.88
C GLU A 17 14.03 0.37 -4.30
N THR A 18 13.58 1.25 -5.20
CA THR A 18 12.18 1.25 -5.68
C THR A 18 11.78 -0.04 -6.39
N ILE A 19 12.69 -0.73 -7.08
CA ILE A 19 12.42 -2.00 -7.76
C ILE A 19 12.24 -3.10 -6.71
N LEU A 20 13.13 -3.17 -5.72
CA LEU A 20 13.05 -4.13 -4.63
C LEU A 20 11.80 -3.89 -3.77
N MET A 21 11.52 -2.64 -3.39
CA MET A 21 10.30 -2.28 -2.65
C MET A 21 9.03 -2.65 -3.42
N ASN A 22 9.01 -2.46 -4.74
CA ASN A 22 7.90 -2.92 -5.59
C ASN A 22 7.72 -4.45 -5.52
N ALA A 23 8.81 -5.21 -5.53
CA ALA A 23 8.78 -6.67 -5.47
C ALA A 23 8.32 -7.17 -4.09
N VAL A 24 8.82 -6.57 -3.01
CA VAL A 24 8.39 -6.86 -1.64
C VAL A 24 6.90 -6.59 -1.48
N TYR A 25 6.44 -5.39 -1.87
CA TYR A 25 5.03 -5.01 -1.78
C TYR A 25 4.12 -5.93 -2.62
N ALA A 26 4.57 -6.33 -3.82
CA ALA A 26 3.84 -7.25 -4.68
C ALA A 26 3.66 -8.64 -4.06
N LYS A 27 4.67 -9.16 -3.33
CA LYS A 27 4.56 -10.43 -2.61
C LYS A 27 3.66 -10.28 -1.38
N LEU A 28 3.82 -9.21 -0.61
CA LEU A 28 2.98 -8.94 0.56
C LEU A 28 1.51 -8.86 0.20
N HIS A 29 1.17 -8.14 -0.88
CA HIS A 29 -0.19 -8.00 -1.38
C HIS A 29 -0.91 -9.35 -1.59
N ARG A 30 -0.17 -10.41 -1.93
CA ARG A 30 -0.73 -11.74 -2.18
C ARG A 30 -1.15 -12.46 -0.90
N ILE A 31 -0.47 -12.17 0.21
CA ILE A 31 -0.62 -12.92 1.45
C ILE A 31 -1.32 -12.13 2.56
N ILE A 32 -1.19 -10.80 2.57
CA ILE A 32 -1.65 -9.94 3.68
C ILE A 32 -3.15 -10.07 3.96
N MET A 33 -3.98 -10.24 2.92
CA MET A 33 -5.41 -10.43 3.11
C MET A 33 -5.74 -11.82 3.67
N LYS A 34 -5.02 -12.86 3.23
CA LYS A 34 -5.21 -14.24 3.71
C LYS A 34 -4.77 -14.38 5.17
N ALA A 35 -3.58 -13.88 5.50
CA ALA A 35 -3.00 -13.99 6.84
C ALA A 35 -3.65 -13.02 7.84
N GLY A 36 -3.83 -11.76 7.46
CA GLY A 36 -4.31 -10.72 8.36
C GLY A 36 -5.82 -10.49 8.35
N GLN A 37 -6.56 -11.02 7.37
CA GLN A 37 -8.03 -10.89 7.27
C GLN A 37 -8.55 -9.43 7.40
N GLY A 38 -7.77 -8.47 6.91
CA GLY A 38 -8.10 -7.04 7.01
C GLY A 38 -7.80 -6.39 8.37
N ARG A 39 -7.12 -7.09 9.28
CA ARG A 39 -6.66 -6.58 10.59
C ARG A 39 -5.20 -6.09 10.59
N THR A 40 -4.47 -6.33 9.50
CA THR A 40 -3.08 -5.90 9.31
C THR A 40 -2.99 -4.72 8.36
N GLY A 41 -2.26 -3.68 8.77
CA GLY A 41 -2.11 -2.43 8.02
C GLY A 41 -0.65 -2.10 7.76
N LEU A 42 -0.40 -1.19 6.81
CA LEU A 42 0.95 -0.83 6.39
C LEU A 42 1.21 0.67 6.58
N SER A 43 2.48 0.97 6.83
CA SER A 43 3.01 2.31 6.69
C SER A 43 4.42 2.28 6.10
N PHE A 44 4.87 3.45 5.71
CA PHE A 44 6.20 3.66 5.13
C PHE A 44 6.95 4.70 5.94
N PRO A 45 7.76 4.31 6.95
CA PRO A 45 8.44 5.26 7.83
C PRO A 45 9.30 6.29 7.08
N GLU A 46 9.94 5.89 5.99
CA GLU A 46 10.81 6.71 5.15
C GLU A 46 10.08 7.34 3.93
N PHE A 47 8.75 7.49 4.02
CA PHE A 47 7.92 8.01 2.94
C PHE A 47 8.26 9.46 2.56
N ALA A 48 8.60 9.68 1.29
CA ALA A 48 8.91 11.01 0.76
C ALA A 48 8.52 11.12 -0.72
N LYS A 49 9.51 11.20 -1.62
CA LYS A 49 9.30 11.15 -3.09
C LYS A 49 9.04 9.71 -3.58
N SER A 50 9.52 8.72 -2.83
CA SER A 50 9.23 7.28 -2.97
C SER A 50 8.56 6.75 -1.70
N LEU A 51 8.28 5.44 -1.67
CA LEU A 51 7.83 4.76 -0.46
C LEU A 51 8.97 4.59 0.57
N GLY A 52 10.22 4.87 0.22
CA GLY A 52 11.40 4.65 1.06
C GLY A 52 11.85 3.18 1.10
N ALA A 53 12.92 2.92 1.84
CA ALA A 53 13.48 1.56 1.97
C ALA A 53 12.74 0.72 3.02
N VAL A 54 11.98 1.35 3.93
CA VAL A 54 11.28 0.65 5.01
C VAL A 54 9.78 0.56 4.74
N MET A 55 9.27 -0.67 4.79
CA MET A 55 7.84 -0.95 4.88
C MET A 55 7.54 -1.57 6.25
N ARG A 56 6.69 -0.89 7.02
CA ARG A 56 6.24 -1.34 8.34
C ARG A 56 4.90 -2.04 8.24
N VAL A 57 4.80 -3.22 8.85
CA VAL A 57 3.55 -3.97 8.98
C VAL A 57 3.06 -3.89 10.41
N HIS A 58 1.81 -3.49 10.58
CA HIS A 58 1.15 -3.31 11.88
C HIS A 58 0.05 -4.34 12.07
N GLY A 59 -0.13 -4.83 13.29
CA GLY A 59 -1.13 -5.85 13.61
C GLY A 59 -1.21 -6.17 15.10
N SER A 60 -1.90 -7.25 15.43
CA SER A 60 -1.69 -7.95 16.70
C SER A 60 -0.46 -8.86 16.58
N ALA A 61 0.17 -9.25 17.68
CA ALA A 61 1.30 -10.20 17.64
C ALA A 61 0.94 -11.47 16.84
N GLY A 62 -0.22 -12.08 17.12
CA GLY A 62 -0.66 -13.28 16.43
C GLY A 62 -0.93 -13.09 14.92
N ASP A 63 -1.53 -11.97 14.50
CA ASP A 63 -1.73 -11.70 13.06
C ASP A 63 -0.38 -11.50 12.33
N LEU A 64 0.62 -10.91 12.99
CA LEU A 64 1.95 -10.69 12.42
C LEU A 64 2.78 -11.98 12.36
N ASP A 65 2.72 -12.81 13.40
CA ASP A 65 3.39 -14.11 13.42
C ASP A 65 2.83 -15.04 12.33
N ASN A 66 1.51 -15.06 12.14
CA ASN A 66 0.86 -15.77 11.04
C ASN A 66 1.40 -15.31 9.67
N LEU A 67 1.64 -14.01 9.49
CA LEU A 67 2.18 -13.48 8.25
C LEU A 67 3.66 -13.88 8.06
N LEU A 68 4.48 -13.91 9.11
CA LEU A 68 5.89 -14.27 9.03
C LEU A 68 6.12 -15.77 8.79
N THR A 69 5.24 -16.64 9.28
CA THR A 69 5.35 -18.10 9.10
C THR A 69 5.11 -18.57 7.65
N GLU A 70 4.38 -17.81 6.83
CA GLU A 70 4.04 -18.17 5.44
C GLU A 70 5.23 -18.06 4.44
N ASN A 71 6.42 -17.65 4.89
CA ASN A 71 7.65 -17.58 4.09
C ASN A 71 7.49 -16.87 2.72
N TRP A 72 6.67 -15.82 2.65
CA TRP A 72 6.29 -15.17 1.40
C TRP A 72 7.41 -14.31 0.76
N LEU A 73 8.46 -13.99 1.53
CA LEU A 73 9.66 -13.25 1.09
C LEU A 73 10.70 -14.12 0.36
N GLN A 74 10.43 -15.40 0.10
CA GLN A 74 11.35 -16.27 -0.64
C GLN A 74 11.87 -15.60 -1.93
N GLY A 75 13.18 -15.64 -2.16
CA GLY A 75 13.84 -15.01 -3.31
C GLY A 75 14.08 -13.50 -3.18
N LEU A 76 13.64 -12.85 -2.10
CA LEU A 76 14.00 -11.47 -1.76
C LEU A 76 14.79 -11.34 -0.46
N ARG A 77 15.03 -12.46 0.25
CA ARG A 77 15.67 -12.45 1.57
C ARG A 77 17.06 -11.82 1.56
N ASP A 78 17.85 -12.05 0.51
CA ASP A 78 19.20 -11.47 0.38
C ASP A 78 19.17 -9.95 0.14
N TYR A 79 18.01 -9.40 -0.23
CA TYR A 79 17.79 -7.98 -0.48
C TYR A 79 16.97 -7.30 0.63
N THR A 80 16.63 -8.01 1.71
CA THR A 80 15.77 -7.49 2.76
C THR A 80 16.21 -7.91 4.15
N GLU A 81 16.18 -6.97 5.08
CA GLU A 81 16.21 -7.26 6.51
C GLU A 81 14.80 -7.19 7.09
N VAL A 82 14.45 -8.17 7.92
CA VAL A 82 13.15 -8.21 8.62
C VAL A 82 13.43 -8.18 10.11
N THR A 83 12.83 -7.22 10.82
CA THR A 83 12.96 -7.15 12.28
C THR A 83 12.13 -8.24 12.96
N ALA A 84 12.40 -8.47 14.24
CA ALA A 84 11.45 -9.19 15.08
C ALA A 84 10.11 -8.43 15.17
N THR A 85 9.04 -9.13 15.57
CA THR A 85 7.77 -8.53 15.98
C THR A 85 7.99 -7.78 17.30
N LEU A 86 7.79 -6.47 17.29
CA LEU A 86 8.04 -5.56 18.42
C LEU A 86 6.75 -4.85 18.84
N PRO A 87 6.58 -4.53 20.13
CA PRO A 87 5.47 -3.72 20.59
C PRO A 87 5.59 -2.29 20.06
N VAL A 88 4.46 -1.68 19.75
CA VAL A 88 4.38 -0.27 19.35
C VAL A 88 4.74 0.63 20.54
N PRO A 89 5.58 1.67 20.36
CA PRO A 89 5.92 2.59 21.43
C PRO A 89 4.70 3.32 22.03
N SER A 90 4.71 3.51 23.35
CA SER A 90 3.68 4.27 24.06
C SER A 90 3.66 5.73 23.62
N GLY A 91 2.46 6.33 23.50
CA GLY A 91 2.31 7.76 23.18
C GLY A 91 2.57 8.09 21.70
N CYS A 92 2.65 7.09 20.83
CA CYS A 92 2.68 7.34 19.39
C CYS A 92 1.37 7.96 18.90
N LYS A 93 1.48 8.76 17.84
CA LYS A 93 0.31 9.27 17.12
C LYS A 93 -0.19 8.23 16.13
N HIS A 94 -1.32 8.51 15.51
CA HIS A 94 -1.94 7.62 14.55
C HIS A 94 -2.15 8.35 13.22
N ARG A 95 -2.18 7.63 12.11
CA ARG A 95 -2.60 8.21 10.81
C ARG A 95 -3.22 7.17 9.91
N VAL A 96 -4.04 7.64 8.98
CA VAL A 96 -4.53 6.81 7.88
C VAL A 96 -3.45 6.71 6.81
N VAL A 97 -3.16 5.50 6.34
CA VAL A 97 -2.39 5.25 5.11
C VAL A 97 -3.36 4.70 4.07
N ARG A 98 -3.62 5.49 3.03
CA ARG A 98 -4.69 5.23 2.06
C ARG A 98 -4.18 5.05 0.64
N ARG A 99 -4.89 4.21 -0.12
CA ARG A 99 -4.71 4.14 -1.56
C ARG A 99 -5.40 5.34 -2.22
N ARG A 100 -4.69 6.04 -3.10
CA ARG A 100 -5.26 7.04 -4.00
C ARG A 100 -5.37 6.51 -5.41
N GLN A 101 -6.47 6.86 -6.06
CA GLN A 101 -6.72 6.52 -7.45
C GLN A 101 -7.26 7.76 -8.16
N ALA A 102 -6.59 8.19 -9.22
CA ALA A 102 -7.17 9.13 -10.14
C ALA A 102 -8.21 8.40 -10.97
N LYS A 103 -9.38 9.01 -11.14
CA LYS A 103 -10.38 8.52 -12.08
C LYS A 103 -9.85 8.78 -13.50
N SER A 104 -9.42 7.73 -14.21
CA SER A 104 -8.98 7.87 -15.60
C SER A 104 -10.14 8.29 -16.50
N ALA A 105 -9.85 9.09 -17.53
CA ALA A 105 -10.84 9.48 -18.54
C ALA A 105 -11.49 8.22 -19.16
N HIS A 106 -10.66 7.23 -19.52
CA HIS A 106 -11.11 5.94 -20.05
C HIS A 106 -12.14 5.24 -19.14
N ASN A 107 -11.85 5.08 -17.84
CA ASN A 107 -12.77 4.41 -16.93
C ASN A 107 -14.07 5.20 -16.72
N LYS A 108 -13.99 6.54 -16.71
CA LYS A 108 -15.19 7.39 -16.66
C LYS A 108 -16.06 7.21 -17.92
N ARG A 109 -15.46 7.19 -19.10
CA ARG A 109 -16.17 6.94 -20.39
C ARG A 109 -16.83 5.58 -20.39
N LYS A 110 -16.06 4.52 -20.11
CA LYS A 110 -16.57 3.14 -20.05
C LYS A 110 -17.76 3.06 -19.09
N ARG A 111 -17.65 3.66 -17.90
CA ARG A 111 -18.75 3.68 -16.92
C ARG A 111 -19.99 4.42 -17.42
N LEU A 112 -19.85 5.58 -18.07
CA LEU A 112 -20.98 6.33 -18.64
C LEU A 112 -21.72 5.49 -19.70
N ILE A 113 -20.98 4.87 -20.60
CA ILE A 113 -21.51 4.07 -21.72
C ILE A 113 -22.18 2.80 -21.19
N THR A 114 -21.49 2.02 -20.34
CA THR A 114 -22.04 0.77 -19.77
C THR A 114 -23.28 0.99 -18.90
N LYS A 115 -23.41 2.18 -18.27
CA LYS A 115 -24.62 2.54 -17.51
C LYS A 115 -25.73 3.14 -18.36
N GLY A 116 -25.52 3.32 -19.67
CA GLY A 116 -26.49 3.93 -20.58
C GLY A 116 -26.75 5.41 -20.30
N TRP A 117 -25.86 6.07 -19.55
CA TRP A 117 -26.05 7.47 -19.15
C TRP A 117 -25.67 8.47 -20.25
N LYS A 118 -24.83 8.07 -21.21
CA LYS A 118 -24.39 8.87 -22.36
C LYS A 118 -24.05 7.98 -23.56
N THR A 119 -24.16 8.53 -24.77
CA THR A 119 -23.62 7.93 -25.99
C THR A 119 -22.09 7.92 -25.96
N VAL A 120 -21.48 7.20 -26.91
CA VAL A 120 -20.03 7.12 -27.02
C VAL A 120 -19.44 8.51 -27.25
N GLU A 121 -20.00 9.25 -28.21
CA GLU A 121 -19.58 10.59 -28.63
C GLU A 121 -19.65 11.57 -27.45
N ASP A 122 -20.79 11.60 -26.74
CA ASP A 122 -21.00 12.42 -25.55
C ASP A 122 -20.01 12.10 -24.41
N ALA A 123 -19.67 10.82 -24.24
CA ALA A 123 -18.71 10.40 -23.23
C ALA A 123 -17.29 10.87 -23.58
N TRP A 124 -16.92 10.81 -24.85
CA TRP A 124 -15.63 11.32 -25.35
C TRP A 124 -15.53 12.84 -25.24
N GLN A 125 -16.59 13.58 -25.57
CA GLN A 125 -16.63 15.03 -25.40
C GLN A 125 -16.51 15.43 -23.92
N LYS A 126 -17.19 14.69 -23.01
CA LYS A 126 -17.16 14.97 -21.58
C LYS A 126 -15.83 14.61 -20.90
N TYR A 127 -15.16 13.57 -21.37
CA TYR A 127 -13.86 13.14 -20.84
C TYR A 127 -12.86 12.90 -21.98
N PRO A 128 -12.26 13.98 -22.50
CA PRO A 128 -11.13 13.91 -23.43
C PRO A 128 -9.94 13.19 -22.78
N GLU A 129 -9.01 12.72 -23.59
CA GLU A 129 -7.86 11.92 -23.11
C GLU A 129 -7.00 12.69 -22.07
N GLU A 130 -6.84 14.00 -22.31
CA GLU A 130 -6.15 14.98 -21.46
C GLU A 130 -6.81 15.19 -20.08
N SER A 131 -8.08 14.78 -19.91
CA SER A 131 -8.80 14.93 -18.63
C SER A 131 -8.34 13.96 -17.54
N SER A 132 -7.34 13.12 -17.84
CA SER A 132 -6.75 12.18 -16.89
C SER A 132 -5.84 12.90 -15.91
N THR A 133 -6.23 12.95 -14.63
CA THR A 133 -5.43 13.56 -13.57
C THR A 133 -4.18 12.74 -13.29
N LEU A 134 -3.00 13.39 -13.31
CA LEU A 134 -1.75 12.80 -12.85
C LEU A 134 -1.65 12.86 -11.33
N LEU A 135 -1.44 11.70 -10.68
CA LEU A 135 -1.14 11.66 -9.25
C LEU A 135 0.36 11.84 -9.02
N LYS A 136 0.73 12.91 -8.33
CA LYS A 136 2.09 13.16 -7.84
C LYS A 136 2.25 12.60 -6.43
N LEU A 137 2.08 11.28 -6.27
CA LEU A 137 2.20 10.57 -5.00
C LEU A 137 3.15 9.38 -5.17
N PRO A 138 3.90 8.99 -4.11
CA PRO A 138 4.61 7.72 -4.09
C PRO A 138 3.68 6.54 -4.39
N TYR A 139 4.21 5.53 -5.06
CA TYR A 139 3.43 4.35 -5.43
C TYR A 139 4.30 3.09 -5.46
N ALA A 140 3.65 1.96 -5.24
CA ALA A 140 4.18 0.66 -5.65
C ALA A 140 3.69 0.33 -7.06
N GLN A 141 4.56 -0.22 -7.91
CA GLN A 141 4.22 -0.65 -9.27
C GLN A 141 4.55 -2.13 -9.46
N PHE A 142 3.55 -2.92 -9.82
CA PHE A 142 3.70 -4.36 -10.04
C PHE A 142 2.63 -4.89 -10.98
N GLN A 143 2.83 -6.11 -11.50
CA GLN A 143 1.85 -6.78 -12.34
C GLN A 143 0.73 -7.37 -11.49
N SER A 144 -0.51 -7.04 -11.82
CA SER A 144 -1.69 -7.65 -11.23
C SER A 144 -1.79 -9.13 -11.62
N MET A 145 -2.08 -10.02 -10.67
CA MET A 145 -2.27 -11.44 -10.98
C MET A 145 -3.56 -11.71 -11.76
N SER A 146 -4.63 -10.99 -11.46
CA SER A 146 -5.96 -11.21 -12.06
C SER A 146 -6.06 -10.67 -13.47
N SER A 147 -5.50 -9.49 -13.72
CA SER A 147 -5.59 -8.81 -15.02
C SER A 147 -4.32 -8.91 -15.87
N LYS A 148 -3.21 -9.43 -15.32
CA LYS A 148 -1.87 -9.45 -15.94
C LYS A 148 -1.34 -8.08 -16.39
N SER A 149 -2.05 -7.01 -16.06
CA SER A 149 -1.67 -5.64 -16.39
C SER A 149 -0.74 -5.06 -15.34
N MET A 150 0.22 -4.24 -15.77
CA MET A 150 0.98 -3.39 -14.87
C MET A 150 0.05 -2.41 -14.17
N MET A 151 0.13 -2.33 -12.84
CA MET A 151 -0.70 -1.44 -12.05
C MET A 151 0.15 -0.62 -11.07
N ARG A 152 -0.37 0.57 -10.72
CA ARG A 152 0.19 1.43 -9.68
C ARG A 152 -0.74 1.52 -8.49
N VAL A 153 -0.19 1.37 -7.30
CA VAL A 153 -0.85 1.60 -6.01
C VAL A 153 -0.27 2.87 -5.43
N PHE A 154 -0.91 4.01 -5.72
CA PHE A 154 -0.50 5.29 -5.12
C PHE A 154 -0.90 5.33 -3.66
N VAL A 155 0.04 5.73 -2.82
CA VAL A 155 -0.10 5.76 -1.36
C VAL A 155 -0.12 7.21 -0.91
N GLU A 156 -1.00 7.52 0.03
CA GLU A 156 -1.06 8.80 0.70
C GLU A 156 -1.08 8.58 2.20
N HIS A 157 -0.21 9.31 2.89
CA HIS A 157 -0.13 9.36 4.34
C HIS A 157 -0.98 10.55 4.83
N GLY A 158 -2.11 10.27 5.48
CA GLY A 158 -3.02 11.29 6.03
C GLY A 158 -2.43 12.05 7.24
N PRO A 159 -3.13 13.07 7.77
CA PRO A 159 -2.63 13.81 8.93
C PRO A 159 -2.48 12.92 10.17
N LEU A 160 -1.61 13.34 11.09
CA LEU A 160 -1.47 12.70 12.40
C LEU A 160 -2.66 13.07 13.29
N ILE A 161 -3.17 12.08 14.02
CA ILE A 161 -4.24 12.22 15.00
C ILE A 161 -3.82 11.53 16.31
N GLU A 162 -4.39 11.98 17.42
CA GLU A 162 -4.03 11.45 18.74
C GLU A 162 -4.66 10.06 18.95
N GLN A 163 -5.96 9.92 18.67
CA GLN A 163 -6.73 8.71 18.97
C GLN A 163 -6.81 7.76 17.78
N PRO A 164 -6.66 6.44 17.98
CA PRO A 164 -6.81 5.47 16.91
C PRO A 164 -8.26 5.38 16.42
N VAL A 165 -8.42 5.18 15.12
CA VAL A 165 -9.70 4.84 14.48
C VAL A 165 -9.64 3.39 14.01
N ASN A 166 -10.50 2.57 14.60
CA ASN A 166 -10.65 1.17 14.21
C ASN A 166 -11.32 1.04 12.83
N GLY A 167 -10.97 -0.02 12.12
CA GLY A 167 -11.58 -0.36 10.84
C GLY A 167 -10.84 -1.50 10.17
N VAL A 168 -11.09 -1.66 8.86
CA VAL A 168 -10.50 -2.72 8.06
C VAL A 168 -9.48 -2.18 7.08
N PHE A 169 -8.47 -3.00 6.81
CA PHE A 169 -7.47 -2.79 5.77
C PHE A 169 -7.80 -3.63 4.54
N SER A 170 -7.55 -3.06 3.37
CA SER A 170 -7.73 -3.76 2.10
C SER A 170 -6.62 -4.81 1.87
N SER A 171 -6.71 -5.55 0.76
CA SER A 171 -5.63 -6.45 0.31
C SER A 171 -4.31 -5.74 0.01
N TYR A 172 -4.28 -4.41 0.00
CA TYR A 172 -3.06 -3.61 -0.11
C TYR A 172 -2.48 -3.24 1.27
N GLY A 173 -3.11 -3.68 2.38
CA GLY A 173 -2.76 -3.24 3.73
C GLY A 173 -3.06 -1.77 3.99
N LEU A 174 -3.87 -1.13 3.14
CA LEU A 174 -4.23 0.29 3.21
C LEU A 174 -5.71 0.44 3.57
N SER A 175 -6.07 1.54 4.23
CA SER A 175 -7.46 1.86 4.59
C SER A 175 -7.84 3.29 4.19
N GLN A 176 -9.13 3.54 3.98
CA GLN A 176 -9.64 4.91 3.78
C GLN A 176 -9.91 5.62 5.12
N THR A 177 -10.14 4.85 6.18
CA THR A 177 -10.63 5.36 7.47
C THR A 177 -9.83 4.84 8.66
N ALA A 178 -9.41 3.56 8.64
CA ALA A 178 -8.66 2.97 9.75
C ALA A 178 -7.27 3.60 9.84
N THR A 179 -6.80 3.82 11.08
CA THR A 179 -5.47 4.34 11.34
C THR A 179 -4.49 3.25 11.73
N ILE A 180 -3.22 3.48 11.40
CA ILE A 180 -2.07 2.77 11.95
C ILE A 180 -1.35 3.65 12.97
N PRO A 181 -0.65 3.06 13.95
CA PRO A 181 0.32 3.77 14.78
C PRO A 181 1.45 4.37 13.93
N TRP A 182 1.88 5.58 14.26
CA TRP A 182 2.94 6.30 13.56
C TRP A 182 4.00 6.79 14.53
N PHE A 183 5.23 6.36 14.27
CA PHE A 183 6.44 6.72 14.99
C PHE A 183 7.62 6.54 14.04
N THR A 184 8.63 7.40 14.16
CA THR A 184 9.93 7.20 13.50
C THR A 184 10.84 6.51 14.50
N ASP A 185 11.58 5.50 14.07
CA ASP A 185 12.59 4.91 14.94
C ASP A 185 13.62 5.99 15.28
N SER A 186 13.99 6.08 16.55
CA SER A 186 15.03 6.97 17.07
C SER A 186 16.41 6.42 16.81
#